data_AF-A0A5N6RUH9-F1
#
_entry.id   AF-A0A5N6RUH9-F1
#
_cell.length_a   1.000
_cell.length_b   1.000
_cell.length_c   1.000
_cell.angle_alpha   90.00
_cell.angle_beta   90.00
_cell.angle_gamma   90.00
#
_symmetry.space_group_name_H-M   'P 1'
#
loop_
_entity.id
_entity.type
_entity.pdbx_description
1 polymer ?
#
loop_
_entity_poly.entity_id
_entity_poly.type
_entity_poly.pdbx_seq_one_letter_code
_entity_poly.pdbx_strand_id
1 'polypeptide(L)'
;MVIHVSSQLTMATERLQMSRLANGEAENSHHKQSDQTPHQSINGRRFGNLGSEGASARPCPDENGGEVSDGIRKKAKQQKEMTFQDMYNNQGLFDEDEDDDGDWEPPQVQRTSQMALQRKAKRQKEMTFQDMYNNQGLFDEDDDDDGDWEPAQEHVETVKWFCTNCTMVNLDDVTGCDICGEHKESGILRHGYFASPFSNDLGPIEAEHEIKGGHRDLGSQIQTPSCSTAVGFDERMLLHSEVEMKSHPHPERPDRLRAIAASLATAGIFPGRCYPISAREITKEELQMVHSLEHIETVELTSHILSSYFTPDTYANEHSARAARLAAGLCADLATEIFSGRAKNGFALVRPPGHHAGVRQAMGFCLHNNAAVAALAAQVAGAKKVLIVDWDVHHGNGTQEIFDQNKSVLYISLHRHEGGKFYPGTGAALEVGTMGAEGYCVNIPWSCGGVGDNDYIFAFQHIVLPIASEFAPDFTIISAGFDAARGDPLGCCDVTPAGYAQMTHMLYALSTGKLLVILEGGYNLRSISSSATAVIKVLLGESPGCNLDNVLPSKAGVQTALEVLKIQMNFWPTLGSRFSDLQAQWGMYCLKNKSEDLSLSIPLNA
;
A
#
# COMPACT_ATOMS: atom_id res chain seq x y z
N MET A 1 -11.94 -33.14 -3.84
CA MET A 1 -10.98 -34.07 -3.21
C MET A 1 -9.74 -33.26 -2.88
N VAL A 2 -9.71 -32.68 -1.68
CA VAL A 2 -8.68 -31.74 -1.21
C VAL A 2 -7.48 -32.57 -0.76
N ILE A 3 -6.31 -32.38 -1.37
CA ILE A 3 -5.08 -33.01 -0.93
C ILE A 3 -4.34 -32.02 -0.03
N HIS A 4 -4.41 -32.26 1.28
CA HIS A 4 -3.48 -31.70 2.25
C HIS A 4 -2.08 -32.22 1.94
N VAL A 5 -1.14 -31.32 1.66
CA VAL A 5 0.28 -31.66 1.62
C VAL A 5 0.87 -31.34 2.98
N SER A 6 0.96 -32.37 3.84
CA SER A 6 1.78 -32.35 5.05
C SER A 6 2.71 -33.56 5.06
N SER A 7 3.99 -33.26 5.30
CA SER A 7 5.09 -34.13 5.70
C SER A 7 5.35 -35.41 4.90
N GLN A 8 6.42 -35.42 4.11
CA GLN A 8 7.32 -36.57 4.01
C GLN A 8 8.69 -36.12 3.47
N LEU A 9 9.49 -35.55 4.37
CA LEU A 9 10.91 -35.31 4.17
C LEU A 9 11.68 -36.29 5.05
N THR A 10 11.96 -37.49 4.54
CA THR A 10 13.04 -38.39 4.96
C THR A 10 13.01 -39.62 4.05
N MET A 11 14.18 -40.07 3.57
CA MET A 11 14.42 -41.21 2.66
C MET A 11 14.59 -40.87 1.17
N ALA A 12 15.51 -39.97 0.83
CA ALA A 12 16.10 -39.92 -0.53
C ALA A 12 17.53 -39.35 -0.54
N THR A 13 18.37 -39.77 0.41
CA THR A 13 19.81 -39.49 0.39
C THR A 13 20.56 -40.79 0.62
N GLU A 14 20.58 -41.65 -0.41
CA GLU A 14 21.54 -42.76 -0.57
C GLU A 14 21.22 -43.50 -1.88
N ARG A 15 21.64 -42.95 -3.02
CA ARG A 15 21.91 -43.64 -4.30
C ARG A 15 22.16 -42.60 -5.39
N LEU A 16 23.35 -42.00 -5.37
CA LEU A 16 24.01 -41.39 -6.53
C LEU A 16 25.47 -41.02 -6.17
N GLN A 17 26.17 -41.99 -5.56
CA GLN A 17 27.62 -42.11 -5.64
C GLN A 17 27.87 -43.52 -6.18
N MET A 18 28.87 -43.66 -7.05
CA MET A 18 29.22 -44.84 -7.87
C MET A 18 28.67 -44.83 -9.30
N SER A 19 29.20 -43.94 -10.13
CA SER A 19 29.56 -44.28 -11.52
C SER A 19 30.42 -43.19 -12.15
N ARG A 20 31.71 -43.13 -11.80
CA ARG A 20 32.75 -42.45 -12.59
C ARG A 20 34.15 -42.82 -12.11
N LEU A 21 34.50 -44.09 -12.21
CA LEU A 21 35.89 -44.56 -12.26
C LEU A 21 35.94 -45.81 -13.15
N ALA A 22 36.42 -45.65 -14.39
CA ALA A 22 37.19 -46.65 -15.13
C ALA A 22 37.63 -46.10 -16.50
N ASN A 23 38.96 -46.11 -16.70
CA ASN A 23 39.74 -46.09 -17.96
C ASN A 23 39.91 -44.69 -18.61
N GLY A 24 41.09 -44.04 -18.72
CA GLY A 24 42.48 -44.53 -18.84
C GLY A 24 42.70 -45.13 -20.24
N GLU A 25 43.62 -44.74 -21.12
CA GLU A 25 44.85 -43.92 -21.13
C GLU A 25 45.19 -43.56 -22.61
N ALA A 26 46.20 -42.69 -22.81
CA ALA A 26 47.27 -42.76 -23.83
C ALA A 26 47.56 -41.45 -24.61
N GLU A 27 48.59 -40.74 -24.10
CA GLU A 27 49.79 -40.20 -24.78
C GLU A 27 49.73 -39.78 -26.27
N ASN A 28 50.17 -38.55 -26.60
CA ASN A 28 51.56 -38.30 -27.05
C ASN A 28 51.95 -36.82 -27.29
N SER A 29 53.11 -36.48 -26.72
CA SER A 29 54.21 -35.54 -27.02
C SER A 29 54.20 -34.43 -28.11
N HIS A 30 55.05 -33.42 -27.79
CA HIS A 30 55.76 -32.41 -28.62
C HIS A 30 55.03 -31.07 -28.89
N HIS A 31 55.62 -29.87 -28.81
CA HIS A 31 57.01 -29.41 -28.89
C HIS A 31 57.19 -28.00 -28.26
N LYS A 32 58.45 -27.59 -28.06
CA LYS A 32 58.97 -26.37 -27.40
C LYS A 32 58.81 -25.06 -28.20
N GLN A 33 58.87 -23.92 -27.48
CA GLN A 33 59.73 -22.71 -27.66
C GLN A 33 58.96 -21.45 -27.22
N SER A 34 59.31 -20.76 -26.12
CA SER A 34 60.47 -19.89 -25.81
C SER A 34 60.43 -18.49 -26.45
N ASP A 35 60.62 -17.50 -25.56
CA ASP A 35 61.29 -16.20 -25.72
C ASP A 35 60.50 -14.89 -25.98
N GLN A 36 60.60 -14.04 -24.95
CA GLN A 36 61.17 -12.68 -24.93
C GLN A 36 60.41 -11.48 -25.52
N THR A 37 60.15 -10.54 -24.59
CA THR A 37 60.11 -9.07 -24.71
C THR A 37 61.30 -8.51 -25.52
N PRO A 38 61.30 -7.29 -26.12
CA PRO A 38 61.44 -6.05 -25.31
C PRO A 38 60.98 -4.68 -25.92
N HIS A 39 60.98 -3.65 -25.04
CA HIS A 39 61.42 -2.24 -25.21
C HIS A 39 60.89 -1.38 -26.40
N GLN A 40 60.79 -0.04 -26.41
CA GLN A 40 61.11 1.10 -25.54
C GLN A 40 60.45 2.33 -26.21
N SER A 41 59.85 3.24 -25.44
CA SER A 41 60.17 4.68 -25.28
C SER A 41 60.37 5.54 -26.56
N ILE A 42 59.83 6.78 -26.54
CA ILE A 42 60.56 8.06 -26.73
C ILE A 42 59.58 9.26 -26.77
N ASN A 43 59.75 10.13 -25.79
CA ASN A 43 59.66 11.60 -25.74
C ASN A 43 58.90 12.41 -26.83
N GLY A 44 58.03 13.31 -26.37
CA GLY A 44 58.50 14.65 -26.00
C GLY A 44 57.82 15.89 -26.61
N ARG A 45 57.85 16.96 -25.78
CA ARG A 45 57.67 18.41 -26.02
C ARG A 45 56.24 18.95 -25.82
N ARG A 46 55.90 19.73 -24.79
CA ARG A 46 56.53 20.89 -24.09
C ARG A 46 56.39 22.20 -24.88
N PHE A 47 55.69 23.17 -24.31
CA PHE A 47 55.82 24.66 -24.27
C PHE A 47 54.45 25.19 -23.84
N GLY A 48 54.25 26.12 -22.89
CA GLY A 48 55.07 27.05 -22.11
C GLY A 48 54.09 28.19 -21.76
N ASN A 49 53.75 28.44 -20.50
CA ASN A 49 54.47 29.21 -19.47
C ASN A 49 53.84 30.61 -19.26
N LEU A 50 54.11 31.19 -18.08
CA LEU A 50 53.72 32.52 -17.53
C LEU A 50 52.35 32.49 -16.83
N GLY A 51 52.24 32.54 -15.49
CA GLY A 51 52.86 33.43 -14.49
C GLY A 51 51.71 34.32 -13.94
N SER A 52 51.50 34.62 -12.66
CA SER A 52 52.38 34.76 -11.50
C SER A 52 51.53 35.09 -10.25
N GLU A 53 51.98 34.65 -9.06
CA GLU A 53 51.89 35.34 -7.73
C GLU A 53 50.51 35.52 -7.03
N GLY A 54 50.32 35.38 -5.71
CA GLY A 54 51.18 35.13 -4.54
C GLY A 54 50.31 34.57 -3.37
N ALA A 55 50.81 33.67 -2.53
CA ALA A 55 51.51 33.90 -1.26
C ALA A 55 50.65 34.45 -0.09
N SER A 56 50.35 33.60 0.90
CA SER A 56 50.50 33.91 2.34
C SER A 56 50.23 32.65 3.20
N ALA A 57 51.13 32.38 4.14
CA ALA A 57 51.15 31.24 5.04
C ALA A 57 51.23 31.71 6.50
N ARG A 58 50.41 31.08 7.37
CA ARG A 58 50.65 30.71 8.80
C ARG A 58 50.87 31.85 9.83
N PRO A 59 50.77 31.64 11.17
CA PRO A 59 50.94 30.37 11.91
C PRO A 59 50.01 30.07 13.12
N CYS A 60 50.11 28.82 13.59
CA CYS A 60 49.76 28.35 14.94
C CYS A 60 50.66 28.98 16.03
N PRO A 61 50.28 28.84 17.30
CA PRO A 61 51.28 28.70 18.37
C PRO A 61 51.08 27.45 19.25
N ASP A 62 52.20 27.08 19.85
CA ASP A 62 52.56 25.88 20.60
C ASP A 62 52.05 25.78 22.04
N GLU A 63 52.28 24.58 22.55
CA GLU A 63 52.23 23.98 23.89
C GLU A 63 52.67 24.84 25.09
N ASN A 64 52.09 24.52 26.27
CA ASN A 64 52.87 24.42 27.51
C ASN A 64 52.15 23.52 28.54
N GLY A 65 52.91 22.60 29.12
CA GLY A 65 52.45 21.68 30.17
C GLY A 65 52.59 22.24 31.59
N GLY A 66 51.99 21.52 32.53
CA GLY A 66 52.15 21.70 33.97
C GLY A 66 51.39 20.62 34.76
N GLU A 67 52.14 19.68 35.33
CA GLU A 67 51.68 18.76 36.38
C GLU A 67 51.36 19.52 37.69
N VAL A 68 50.48 18.97 38.54
CA VAL A 68 50.65 18.76 40.01
C VAL A 68 49.36 18.19 40.65
N SER A 69 49.48 16.93 41.10
CA SER A 69 48.92 16.20 42.26
C SER A 69 47.45 16.30 42.75
N ASP A 70 46.86 15.10 42.87
CA ASP A 70 46.11 14.47 43.99
C ASP A 70 44.91 15.15 44.68
N GLY A 71 43.78 14.43 44.65
CA GLY A 71 42.58 14.77 45.44
C GLY A 71 41.43 13.75 45.31
N ILE A 72 41.59 12.61 45.98
CA ILE A 72 40.64 11.51 46.26
C ILE A 72 39.15 11.93 46.39
N ARG A 73 38.24 11.29 45.63
CA ARG A 73 37.01 10.67 46.20
C ARG A 73 36.30 9.71 45.24
N LYS A 74 36.30 8.43 45.62
CA LYS A 74 35.48 7.34 45.10
C LYS A 74 33.98 7.63 45.28
N LYS A 75 33.16 7.27 44.30
CA LYS A 75 31.87 6.58 44.51
C LYS A 75 31.46 5.83 43.24
N ALA A 76 31.65 4.51 43.27
CA ALA A 76 30.99 3.56 42.39
C ALA A 76 29.52 3.44 42.78
N LYS A 77 28.63 3.25 41.80
CA LYS A 77 27.32 2.64 42.02
C LYS A 77 27.00 1.71 40.85
N GLN A 78 26.59 0.51 41.26
CA GLN A 78 26.33 -0.69 40.47
C GLN A 78 25.23 -0.48 39.42
N GLN A 79 25.47 -1.02 38.23
CA GLN A 79 24.45 -1.53 37.34
C GLN A 79 23.74 -2.71 38.03
N LYS A 80 22.42 -2.71 38.00
CA LYS A 80 21.59 -3.87 38.29
C LYS A 80 20.63 -4.03 37.11
N GLU A 81 20.75 -5.18 36.46
CA GLU A 81 19.81 -5.71 35.47
C GLU A 81 18.38 -5.71 36.05
N MET A 82 17.40 -5.38 35.23
CA MET A 82 15.99 -5.46 35.58
C MET A 82 15.31 -6.34 34.54
N THR A 83 14.97 -7.55 34.96
CA THR A 83 14.24 -8.57 34.20
C THR A 83 12.74 -8.32 34.28
N PHE A 84 12.05 -8.69 33.19
CA PHE A 84 10.60 -8.83 33.02
C PHE A 84 9.95 -9.61 34.18
N GLN A 85 9.55 -8.96 35.29
CA GLN A 85 8.58 -9.53 36.25
C GLN A 85 7.96 -8.51 37.24
N ASP A 86 8.21 -7.19 37.10
CA ASP A 86 7.79 -6.19 38.11
C ASP A 86 6.65 -5.25 37.66
N MET A 87 5.86 -5.61 36.65
CA MET A 87 4.72 -4.77 36.17
C MET A 87 3.32 -5.33 36.45
N TYR A 88 3.21 -6.43 37.20
CA TYR A 88 1.92 -6.91 37.70
C TYR A 88 1.95 -6.99 39.22
N ASN A 89 1.46 -5.93 39.88
CA ASN A 89 0.77 -6.00 41.17
C ASN A 89 0.28 -4.60 41.57
N ASN A 90 -0.98 -4.30 41.25
CA ASN A 90 -1.78 -3.40 42.08
C ASN A 90 -3.28 -3.69 41.85
N GLN A 91 -3.76 -4.75 42.49
CA GLN A 91 -5.18 -4.96 42.76
C GLN A 91 -5.33 -5.14 44.27
N GLY A 92 -6.28 -4.41 44.85
CA GLY A 92 -6.67 -4.59 46.24
C GLY A 92 -7.41 -3.37 46.78
N LEU A 93 -8.74 -3.49 46.87
CA LEU A 93 -9.60 -3.19 48.02
C LEU A 93 -11.00 -2.81 47.51
N PHE A 94 -12.01 -3.66 47.76
CA PHE A 94 -13.11 -3.41 48.71
C PHE A 94 -14.13 -4.55 48.66
N ASP A 95 -14.14 -5.30 49.78
CA ASP A 95 -15.23 -5.92 50.55
C ASP A 95 -16.38 -6.69 49.89
N GLU A 96 -16.46 -7.96 50.32
CA GLU A 96 -17.57 -8.90 50.23
C GLU A 96 -18.60 -8.61 51.33
N ASP A 97 -19.89 -8.64 50.99
CA ASP A 97 -20.97 -9.04 51.90
C ASP A 97 -22.03 -9.81 51.07
N GLU A 98 -22.35 -11.01 51.53
CA GLU A 98 -23.29 -11.98 50.96
C GLU A 98 -24.75 -11.77 51.44
N ASP A 99 -25.67 -12.35 50.66
CA ASP A 99 -27.05 -12.80 50.95
C ASP A 99 -28.22 -11.78 51.05
N ASP A 100 -29.21 -11.90 50.15
CA ASP A 100 -30.55 -12.45 50.48
C ASP A 100 -31.47 -12.54 49.23
N ASP A 101 -32.27 -13.60 49.16
CA ASP A 101 -33.18 -14.01 48.08
C ASP A 101 -34.49 -13.20 48.07
N GLY A 102 -35.11 -13.02 46.89
CA GLY A 102 -36.48 -12.47 46.82
C GLY A 102 -37.08 -12.34 45.43
N ASP A 103 -37.93 -13.31 45.06
CA ASP A 103 -38.90 -13.31 43.96
C ASP A 103 -39.78 -12.05 43.91
N TRP A 104 -39.95 -11.45 42.71
CA TRP A 104 -41.10 -10.58 42.39
C TRP A 104 -41.34 -10.38 40.87
N GLU A 105 -42.36 -11.03 40.31
CA GLU A 105 -43.17 -10.53 39.16
C GLU A 105 -44.14 -9.42 39.67
N PRO A 106 -44.74 -8.47 38.88
CA PRO A 106 -45.40 -8.62 37.55
C PRO A 106 -45.46 -7.28 36.74
N PRO A 107 -46.46 -6.87 35.90
CA PRO A 107 -47.48 -7.58 35.07
C PRO A 107 -47.53 -7.13 33.58
N GLN A 108 -48.25 -7.92 32.76
CA GLN A 108 -48.75 -7.54 31.43
C GLN A 108 -49.90 -6.52 31.50
N VAL A 109 -49.88 -5.45 30.67
CA VAL A 109 -51.11 -4.75 30.20
C VAL A 109 -50.94 -4.21 28.76
N GLN A 110 -51.78 -4.78 27.88
CA GLN A 110 -52.52 -4.27 26.72
C GLN A 110 -52.06 -3.06 25.86
N ARG A 111 -52.08 -3.36 24.56
CA ARG A 111 -52.18 -2.48 23.38
C ARG A 111 -53.04 -1.23 23.56
N THR A 112 -52.53 -0.10 23.10
CA THR A 112 -53.29 0.89 22.34
C THR A 112 -52.50 1.41 21.14
N SER A 113 -53.23 1.57 20.05
CA SER A 113 -52.83 1.99 18.70
C SER A 113 -52.45 3.47 18.63
N GLN A 114 -51.38 3.82 17.90
CA GLN A 114 -51.42 4.85 16.85
C GLN A 114 -50.10 4.91 16.06
N MET A 115 -50.26 5.05 14.75
CA MET A 115 -49.24 5.08 13.70
C MET A 115 -48.13 6.10 13.96
N ALA A 116 -46.87 5.67 13.87
CA ALA A 116 -45.73 6.56 13.72
C ALA A 116 -44.90 6.11 12.51
N LEU A 117 -44.80 6.99 11.50
CA LEU A 117 -43.82 6.91 10.42
C LEU A 117 -42.41 6.86 11.04
N GLN A 118 -41.71 5.74 10.93
CA GLN A 118 -40.28 5.66 11.19
C GLN A 118 -39.50 5.68 9.88
N ARG A 119 -38.81 6.79 9.64
CA ARG A 119 -37.66 6.87 8.73
C ARG A 119 -36.65 5.82 9.18
N LYS A 120 -36.43 4.77 8.38
CA LYS A 120 -35.33 3.82 8.61
C LYS A 120 -34.00 4.56 8.41
N ALA A 121 -33.27 4.76 9.50
CA ALA A 121 -31.86 5.11 9.44
C ALA A 121 -31.11 3.95 8.75
N LYS A 122 -30.46 4.27 7.63
CA LYS A 122 -29.68 3.36 6.80
C LYS A 122 -28.39 3.02 7.57
N ARG A 123 -28.38 1.92 8.31
CA ARG A 123 -27.15 1.35 8.88
C ARG A 123 -26.47 0.55 7.78
N GLN A 124 -25.33 1.02 7.28
CA GLN A 124 -24.44 0.23 6.42
C GLN A 124 -24.00 -0.99 7.22
N LYS A 125 -24.32 -2.19 6.72
CA LYS A 125 -23.81 -3.44 7.28
C LYS A 125 -22.39 -3.61 6.72
N GLU A 126 -21.39 -3.40 7.57
CA GLU A 126 -19.99 -3.70 7.25
C GLU A 126 -19.85 -5.22 7.11
N MET A 127 -19.20 -5.67 6.04
CA MET A 127 -18.79 -7.07 5.88
C MET A 127 -17.26 -7.12 5.93
N THR A 128 -16.72 -7.92 6.83
CA THR A 128 -15.28 -8.15 6.93
C THR A 128 -14.83 -9.17 5.86
N PHE A 129 -13.53 -9.22 5.58
CA PHE A 129 -12.94 -10.27 4.74
C PHE A 129 -13.34 -11.67 5.20
N GLN A 130 -13.38 -11.88 6.51
CA GLN A 130 -13.79 -13.15 7.11
C GLN A 130 -15.27 -13.44 6.83
N ASP A 131 -16.15 -12.43 6.81
CA ASP A 131 -17.58 -12.60 6.54
C ASP A 131 -17.88 -12.99 5.07
N MET A 132 -17.01 -12.58 4.13
CA MET A 132 -17.12 -12.98 2.72
C MET A 132 -16.80 -14.47 2.50
N TYR A 133 -15.89 -15.03 3.31
CA TYR A 133 -15.42 -16.42 3.17
C TYR A 133 -16.07 -17.40 4.16
N ASN A 134 -16.38 -16.97 5.39
CA ASN A 134 -16.93 -17.82 6.46
C ASN A 134 -18.44 -18.05 6.39
N ASN A 135 -19.16 -17.48 5.41
CA ASN A 135 -20.58 -17.78 5.21
C ASN A 135 -20.84 -19.19 4.61
N GLN A 136 -19.88 -20.12 4.79
CA GLN A 136 -19.97 -21.53 4.44
C GLN A 136 -20.41 -22.43 5.63
N GLY A 137 -20.97 -21.87 6.71
CA GLY A 137 -21.19 -22.66 7.93
C GLY A 137 -22.36 -22.21 8.82
N LEU A 138 -23.46 -21.75 8.26
CA LEU A 138 -24.73 -21.68 8.98
C LEU A 138 -25.76 -22.45 8.19
N PHE A 139 -26.42 -23.40 8.87
CA PHE A 139 -27.40 -24.37 8.37
C PHE A 139 -26.76 -25.64 7.77
N ASP A 140 -26.47 -26.61 8.65
CA ASP A 140 -27.04 -27.97 8.60
C ASP A 140 -26.29 -28.89 9.56
N GLU A 141 -26.71 -28.92 10.84
CA GLU A 141 -26.54 -30.07 11.74
C GLU A 141 -27.78 -30.12 12.63
N ASP A 142 -28.84 -30.78 12.14
CA ASP A 142 -29.93 -31.36 12.92
C ASP A 142 -30.77 -32.25 11.98
N ASP A 143 -30.24 -33.42 11.62
CA ASP A 143 -31.02 -34.51 11.00
C ASP A 143 -31.12 -35.65 12.01
N ASP A 144 -32.29 -35.77 12.66
CA ASP A 144 -32.90 -37.01 13.14
C ASP A 144 -34.24 -36.68 13.85
N ASP A 145 -35.34 -36.47 13.12
CA ASP A 145 -36.67 -36.97 13.54
C ASP A 145 -37.71 -36.88 12.40
N ASP A 146 -38.49 -37.96 12.27
CA ASP A 146 -39.43 -38.22 11.17
C ASP A 146 -40.73 -37.41 11.29
N GLY A 147 -41.16 -36.75 10.21
CA GLY A 147 -42.45 -36.06 10.18
C GLY A 147 -42.93 -35.71 8.77
N ASP A 148 -43.71 -36.60 8.18
CA ASP A 148 -44.53 -36.41 6.97
C ASP A 148 -45.34 -35.08 7.04
N TRP A 149 -44.87 -34.03 6.38
CA TRP A 149 -45.67 -32.87 5.94
C TRP A 149 -44.90 -32.06 4.87
N GLU A 150 -45.16 -32.34 3.59
CA GLU A 150 -44.86 -31.39 2.52
C GLU A 150 -45.95 -30.31 2.46
N PRO A 151 -45.58 -29.03 2.59
CA PRO A 151 -46.05 -28.02 1.67
C PRO A 151 -44.95 -27.83 0.64
N ALA A 152 -45.28 -27.98 -0.65
CA ALA A 152 -44.44 -27.52 -1.75
C ALA A 152 -44.11 -26.03 -1.55
N GLN A 153 -43.01 -25.74 -0.86
CA GLN A 153 -42.33 -24.48 -0.99
C GLN A 153 -41.70 -24.54 -2.36
N GLU A 154 -42.33 -23.88 -3.33
CA GLU A 154 -41.60 -23.39 -4.48
C GLU A 154 -40.33 -22.74 -3.92
N HIS A 155 -39.17 -23.38 -4.13
CA HIS A 155 -37.90 -22.72 -3.94
C HIS A 155 -37.92 -21.54 -4.91
N VAL A 156 -38.37 -20.38 -4.41
CA VAL A 156 -38.20 -19.11 -5.10
C VAL A 156 -36.70 -18.89 -5.07
N GLU A 157 -36.01 -19.37 -6.11
CA GLU A 157 -34.63 -18.97 -6.39
C GLU A 157 -34.67 -17.45 -6.52
N THR A 158 -34.31 -16.76 -5.45
CA THR A 158 -34.13 -15.32 -5.48
C THR A 158 -32.98 -15.07 -6.44
N VAL A 159 -33.32 -14.69 -7.67
CA VAL A 159 -32.35 -14.31 -8.68
C VAL A 159 -31.51 -13.16 -8.10
N LYS A 160 -30.19 -13.31 -8.17
CA LYS A 160 -29.22 -12.33 -7.67
C LYS A 160 -28.31 -11.91 -8.81
N TRP A 161 -27.83 -10.68 -8.76
CA TRP A 161 -26.81 -10.19 -9.68
C TRP A 161 -25.66 -9.53 -8.93
N PHE A 162 -24.45 -9.66 -9.46
CA PHE A 162 -23.25 -9.02 -8.90
C PHE A 162 -22.99 -7.70 -9.61
N CYS A 163 -22.73 -6.66 -8.83
CA CYS A 163 -22.41 -5.36 -9.38
C CYS A 163 -21.10 -5.42 -10.16
N THR A 164 -21.12 -5.06 -11.45
CA THR A 164 -19.90 -4.99 -12.28
C THR A 164 -18.86 -4.03 -11.71
N ASN A 165 -19.31 -2.96 -11.04
CA ASN A 165 -18.45 -1.93 -10.50
C ASN A 165 -17.75 -2.34 -9.19
N CYS A 166 -18.45 -2.99 -8.24
CA CYS A 166 -17.88 -3.30 -6.91
C CYS A 166 -18.03 -4.76 -6.46
N THR A 167 -18.45 -5.68 -7.35
CA THR A 167 -18.66 -7.12 -7.09
C THR A 167 -19.67 -7.49 -6.01
N MET A 168 -20.34 -6.50 -5.40
CA MET A 168 -21.33 -6.74 -4.35
C MET A 168 -22.61 -7.34 -4.91
N VAL A 169 -23.19 -8.29 -4.16
CA VAL A 169 -24.44 -8.96 -4.50
C VAL A 169 -25.65 -8.04 -4.32
N ASN A 170 -26.60 -8.11 -5.24
CA ASN A 170 -27.86 -7.36 -5.22
C ASN A 170 -29.02 -8.29 -5.60
N LEU A 171 -30.23 -7.94 -5.18
CA LEU A 171 -31.47 -8.63 -5.56
C LEU A 171 -31.91 -8.22 -6.97
N ASP A 172 -32.54 -9.12 -7.71
CA ASP A 172 -32.91 -8.90 -9.12
C ASP A 172 -33.96 -7.81 -9.34
N ASP A 173 -34.80 -7.53 -8.35
CA ASP A 173 -35.81 -6.46 -8.38
C ASP A 173 -35.20 -5.05 -8.21
N VAL A 174 -33.91 -4.97 -7.86
CA VAL A 174 -33.18 -3.70 -7.71
C VAL A 174 -32.29 -3.45 -8.92
N THR A 175 -32.44 -2.28 -9.54
CA THR A 175 -31.68 -1.88 -10.73
C THR A 175 -30.33 -1.20 -10.43
N GLY A 176 -30.17 -0.67 -9.22
CA GLY A 176 -28.94 -0.02 -8.74
C GLY A 176 -28.30 -0.81 -7.62
N CYS A 177 -26.96 -0.84 -7.58
CA CYS A 177 -26.25 -1.55 -6.52
C CYS A 177 -26.48 -0.88 -5.15
N ASP A 178 -26.79 -1.67 -4.12
CA ASP A 178 -27.06 -1.14 -2.78
C ASP A 178 -25.84 -0.47 -2.12
N ILE A 179 -24.64 -0.92 -2.50
CA ILE A 179 -23.36 -0.47 -1.93
C ILE A 179 -22.82 0.76 -2.65
N CYS A 180 -22.75 0.73 -3.98
CA CYS A 180 -22.12 1.81 -4.75
C CYS A 180 -23.08 2.63 -5.61
N GLY A 181 -24.36 2.23 -5.73
CA GLY A 181 -25.38 2.91 -6.54
C GLY A 181 -25.26 2.69 -8.04
N GLU A 182 -24.30 1.89 -8.52
CA GLU A 182 -24.11 1.67 -9.96
C GLU A 182 -25.26 0.84 -10.57
N HIS A 183 -25.73 1.25 -11.75
CA HIS A 183 -26.79 0.54 -12.47
C HIS A 183 -26.33 -0.84 -13.00
N LYS A 184 -27.27 -1.80 -13.05
CA LYS A 184 -27.07 -3.18 -13.51
C LYS A 184 -26.46 -3.29 -14.91
N GLU A 185 -26.74 -2.33 -15.79
CA GLU A 185 -26.29 -2.30 -17.19
C GLU A 185 -25.12 -1.32 -17.44
N SER A 186 -24.31 -1.03 -16.43
CA SER A 186 -23.24 -0.01 -16.51
C SER A 186 -22.20 -0.29 -17.61
N GLY A 187 -21.88 0.75 -18.40
CA GLY A 187 -20.82 0.76 -19.40
C GLY A 187 -19.40 1.02 -18.85
N ILE A 188 -19.17 0.85 -17.54
CA ILE A 188 -17.89 1.20 -16.86
C ILE A 188 -16.65 0.55 -17.49
N LEU A 189 -16.75 -0.68 -18.01
CA LEU A 189 -15.62 -1.37 -18.64
C LEU A 189 -15.21 -0.74 -19.99
N ARG A 190 -16.13 -0.03 -20.66
CA ARG A 190 -15.86 0.62 -21.96
C ARG A 190 -15.37 2.06 -21.79
N HIS A 191 -15.97 2.80 -20.86
CA HIS A 191 -15.74 4.25 -20.73
C HIS A 191 -15.04 4.65 -19.42
N GLY A 192 -14.70 3.68 -18.56
CA GLY A 192 -14.17 3.97 -17.22
C GLY A 192 -15.11 4.91 -16.45
N TYR A 193 -14.53 5.81 -15.67
CA TYR A 193 -15.29 6.80 -14.88
C TYR A 193 -16.24 7.69 -15.71
N PHE A 194 -16.01 7.87 -17.02
CA PHE A 194 -16.87 8.68 -17.89
C PHE A 194 -18.20 7.99 -18.27
N ALA A 195 -18.38 6.71 -17.93
CA ALA A 195 -19.66 6.04 -18.10
C ALA A 195 -20.76 6.72 -17.25
N SER A 196 -21.98 6.84 -17.76
CA SER A 196 -23.13 7.28 -16.95
C SER A 196 -23.46 6.21 -15.89
N PRO A 197 -23.62 6.57 -14.60
CA PRO A 197 -24.09 5.63 -13.58
C PRO A 197 -25.52 5.13 -13.79
N PHE A 198 -26.30 5.77 -14.68
CA PHE A 198 -27.76 5.57 -14.86
C PHE A 198 -28.13 5.27 -16.31
N SER A 199 -27.34 4.51 -17.06
CA SER A 199 -27.41 4.46 -18.53
C SER A 199 -28.80 4.19 -19.11
N ASN A 200 -29.26 5.11 -19.96
CA ASN A 200 -29.91 4.79 -21.23
C ASN A 200 -28.92 5.18 -22.33
N ASP A 201 -28.62 4.24 -23.22
CA ASP A 201 -27.59 4.32 -24.26
C ASP A 201 -27.84 5.51 -25.22
N LEU A 202 -26.92 6.48 -25.27
CA LEU A 202 -26.79 7.38 -26.41
C LEU A 202 -25.59 6.86 -27.20
N GLY A 203 -25.87 6.36 -28.40
CA GLY A 203 -24.93 5.66 -29.27
C GLY A 203 -23.67 6.48 -29.65
N PRO A 204 -22.77 5.87 -30.46
CA PRO A 204 -21.45 6.41 -30.69
C PRO A 204 -21.51 7.81 -31.31
N ILE A 205 -20.94 8.79 -30.60
CA ILE A 205 -20.60 10.09 -31.19
C ILE A 205 -19.42 9.85 -32.13
N GLU A 206 -19.71 9.69 -33.43
CA GLU A 206 -18.71 9.75 -34.48
C GLU A 206 -18.13 11.17 -34.52
N ALA A 207 -16.96 11.36 -33.90
CA ALA A 207 -16.13 12.53 -34.16
C ALA A 207 -15.32 12.26 -35.44
N GLU A 208 -15.89 12.60 -36.59
CA GLU A 208 -15.14 12.73 -37.84
C GLU A 208 -14.10 13.87 -37.67
N HIS A 209 -12.83 13.51 -37.55
CA HIS A 209 -11.73 14.44 -37.74
C HIS A 209 -11.32 14.43 -39.21
N GLU A 210 -11.78 15.43 -39.98
CA GLU A 210 -11.25 15.74 -41.31
C GLU A 210 -9.75 16.11 -41.22
N ILE A 211 -8.88 15.21 -41.66
CA ILE A 211 -7.47 15.54 -41.95
C ILE A 211 -7.42 16.22 -43.32
N LYS A 212 -7.49 17.55 -43.36
CA LYS A 212 -7.10 18.32 -44.55
C LYS A 212 -5.59 18.50 -44.57
N GLY A 213 -4.94 17.75 -45.45
CA GLY A 213 -3.52 17.87 -45.76
C GLY A 213 -3.15 19.25 -46.28
N GLY A 214 -2.16 19.86 -45.63
CA GLY A 214 -1.46 21.05 -46.09
C GLY A 214 0.03 20.86 -45.86
N HIS A 215 0.75 20.44 -46.90
CA HIS A 215 2.21 20.46 -46.94
C HIS A 215 2.71 21.89 -46.69
N ARG A 216 3.44 22.10 -45.60
CA ARG A 216 4.46 23.15 -45.49
C ARG A 216 5.66 22.59 -44.75
N ASP A 217 6.73 22.41 -45.50
CA ASP A 217 8.08 22.26 -44.97
C ASP A 217 8.42 23.45 -44.09
N LEU A 218 8.67 23.18 -42.81
CA LEU A 218 9.46 24.06 -41.97
C LEU A 218 10.29 23.20 -41.03
N GLY A 219 11.60 23.20 -41.27
CA GLY A 219 12.59 22.50 -40.46
C GLY A 219 12.44 22.84 -38.99
N SER A 220 11.91 21.90 -38.23
CA SER A 220 11.87 21.94 -36.79
C SER A 220 13.02 21.10 -36.27
N GLN A 221 13.97 21.75 -35.61
CA GLN A 221 14.90 21.11 -34.69
C GLN A 221 14.10 20.10 -33.84
N ILE A 222 14.59 18.87 -33.75
CA ILE A 222 14.05 17.88 -32.82
C ILE A 222 14.34 18.43 -31.43
N GLN A 223 13.38 19.16 -30.86
CA GLN A 223 13.32 19.38 -29.43
C GLN A 223 13.11 17.98 -28.83
N THR A 224 14.13 17.48 -28.15
CA THR A 224 13.99 16.35 -27.23
C THR A 224 12.77 16.61 -26.34
N PRO A 225 11.77 15.71 -26.25
CA PRO A 225 10.66 15.90 -25.34
C PRO A 225 11.24 16.13 -23.95
N SER A 226 10.94 17.28 -23.36
CA SER A 226 11.39 17.58 -22.01
C SER A 226 10.76 16.57 -21.05
N CYS A 227 11.57 15.59 -20.60
CA CYS A 227 11.39 14.74 -19.41
C CYS A 227 9.92 14.53 -18.98
N SER A 228 9.28 13.55 -19.63
CA SER A 228 7.85 13.23 -19.53
C SER A 228 7.50 12.29 -18.34
N THR A 229 6.21 12.16 -18.04
CA THR A 229 5.64 11.16 -17.12
C THR A 229 5.54 9.80 -17.80
N ALA A 230 6.07 8.76 -17.17
CA ALA A 230 6.06 7.39 -17.68
C ALA A 230 4.84 6.60 -17.15
N VAL A 231 4.29 5.70 -17.96
CA VAL A 231 3.28 4.71 -17.51
C VAL A 231 3.74 3.31 -17.89
N GLY A 232 3.80 2.43 -16.89
CA GLY A 232 4.05 1.00 -17.08
C GLY A 232 2.74 0.23 -17.10
N PHE A 233 2.45 -0.48 -18.18
CA PHE A 233 1.25 -1.30 -18.33
C PHE A 233 1.52 -2.44 -19.33
N ASP A 234 0.93 -3.61 -19.09
CA ASP A 234 1.00 -4.75 -19.98
C ASP A 234 -0.27 -5.62 -19.85
N GLU A 235 -0.86 -5.97 -20.99
CA GLU A 235 -2.11 -6.74 -21.04
C GLU A 235 -1.96 -8.17 -20.53
N ARG A 236 -0.76 -8.76 -20.53
CA ARG A 236 -0.53 -10.11 -19.98
C ARG A 236 -0.79 -10.16 -18.48
N MET A 237 -0.70 -9.02 -17.77
CA MET A 237 -1.11 -8.95 -16.38
C MET A 237 -2.62 -9.17 -16.20
N LEU A 238 -3.44 -9.00 -17.24
CA LEU A 238 -4.89 -9.26 -17.20
C LEU A 238 -5.24 -10.76 -17.17
N LEU A 239 -4.27 -11.64 -17.43
CA LEU A 239 -4.48 -13.09 -17.50
C LEU A 239 -4.48 -13.76 -16.11
N HIS A 240 -3.95 -13.10 -15.08
CA HIS A 240 -4.07 -13.54 -13.70
C HIS A 240 -5.55 -13.41 -13.26
N SER A 241 -6.26 -14.48 -12.96
CA SER A 241 -7.65 -14.38 -12.48
C SER A 241 -8.04 -15.61 -11.69
N GLU A 242 -9.02 -15.45 -10.80
CA GLU A 242 -9.59 -16.59 -10.09
C GLU A 242 -10.29 -17.50 -11.10
N VAL A 243 -9.87 -18.77 -11.16
CA VAL A 243 -10.41 -19.77 -12.10
C VAL A 243 -11.60 -20.51 -11.50
N GLU A 244 -11.61 -20.69 -10.19
CA GLU A 244 -12.68 -21.35 -9.47
C GLU A 244 -13.92 -20.44 -9.39
N MET A 245 -15.07 -20.94 -9.86
CA MET A 245 -16.34 -20.24 -9.66
C MET A 245 -16.76 -20.36 -8.20
N LYS A 246 -16.60 -19.26 -7.46
CA LYS A 246 -17.12 -19.11 -6.09
C LYS A 246 -18.48 -18.41 -6.07
N SER A 247 -19.16 -18.50 -4.93
CA SER A 247 -20.44 -17.82 -4.69
C SER A 247 -20.31 -16.29 -4.70
N HIS A 248 -19.11 -15.76 -4.44
CA HIS A 248 -18.81 -14.33 -4.52
C HIS A 248 -17.61 -14.13 -5.44
N PRO A 249 -17.68 -13.24 -6.44
CA PRO A 249 -16.55 -12.94 -7.30
C PRO A 249 -15.42 -12.28 -6.50
N HIS A 250 -14.19 -12.68 -6.78
CA HIS A 250 -13.04 -12.06 -6.16
C HIS A 250 -12.93 -10.56 -6.50
N PRO A 251 -12.73 -9.66 -5.51
CA PRO A 251 -12.66 -8.22 -5.76
C PRO A 251 -11.40 -7.83 -6.56
N GLU A 252 -10.25 -8.46 -6.28
CA GLU A 252 -9.04 -8.36 -7.13
C GLU A 252 -9.27 -9.13 -8.43
N ARG A 253 -9.48 -8.40 -9.53
CA ARG A 253 -9.84 -8.95 -10.83
C ARG A 253 -9.26 -8.11 -11.98
N PRO A 254 -9.08 -8.68 -13.18
CA PRO A 254 -8.50 -7.99 -14.33
C PRO A 254 -9.21 -6.68 -14.73
N ASP A 255 -10.51 -6.56 -14.46
CA ASP A 255 -11.31 -5.37 -14.78
C ASP A 255 -10.81 -4.11 -14.09
N ARG A 256 -10.07 -4.23 -12.97
CA ARG A 256 -9.44 -3.10 -12.29
C ARG A 256 -8.51 -2.33 -13.23
N LEU A 257 -7.59 -3.04 -13.90
CA LEU A 257 -6.70 -2.40 -14.88
C LEU A 257 -7.45 -1.96 -16.13
N ARG A 258 -8.44 -2.74 -16.60
CA ARG A 258 -9.23 -2.37 -17.79
C ARG A 258 -9.96 -1.04 -17.59
N ALA A 259 -10.62 -0.85 -16.45
CA ALA A 259 -11.36 0.36 -16.14
C ALA A 259 -10.44 1.58 -16.03
N ILE A 260 -9.29 1.45 -15.35
CA ILE A 260 -8.31 2.54 -15.26
C ILE A 260 -7.74 2.86 -16.64
N ALA A 261 -7.31 1.86 -17.42
CA ALA A 261 -6.78 2.06 -18.77
C ALA A 261 -7.82 2.74 -19.69
N ALA A 262 -9.10 2.33 -19.65
CA ALA A 262 -10.17 2.96 -20.41
C ALA A 262 -10.40 4.42 -20.00
N SER A 263 -10.33 4.73 -18.69
CA SER A 263 -10.43 6.10 -18.17
C SER A 263 -9.28 6.98 -18.66
N LEU A 264 -8.04 6.46 -18.62
CA LEU A 264 -6.86 7.18 -19.09
C LEU A 264 -6.88 7.40 -20.61
N ALA A 265 -7.34 6.42 -21.38
CA ALA A 265 -7.50 6.53 -22.82
C ALA A 265 -8.57 7.58 -23.18
N THR A 266 -9.73 7.53 -22.53
CA THR A 266 -10.83 8.49 -22.73
C THR A 266 -10.39 9.93 -22.39
N ALA A 267 -9.55 10.09 -21.37
CA ALA A 267 -8.99 11.38 -20.98
C ALA A 267 -7.82 11.86 -21.88
N GLY A 268 -7.38 11.06 -22.86
CA GLY A 268 -6.21 11.37 -23.71
C GLY A 268 -4.88 11.38 -22.95
N ILE A 269 -4.81 10.70 -21.81
CA ILE A 269 -3.63 10.64 -20.94
C ILE A 269 -2.70 9.51 -21.36
N PHE A 270 -3.24 8.29 -21.50
CA PHE A 270 -2.45 7.10 -21.86
C PHE A 270 -3.29 6.14 -22.71
N PRO A 271 -2.89 5.88 -23.98
CA PRO A 271 -1.79 6.52 -24.71
C PRO A 271 -2.07 8.02 -24.96
N GLY A 272 -1.03 8.84 -24.98
CA GLY A 272 -1.17 10.29 -25.23
C GLY A 272 -0.08 11.10 -24.54
N ARG A 273 -0.45 11.79 -23.46
CA ARG A 273 0.44 12.70 -22.71
C ARG A 273 1.52 11.96 -21.92
N CYS A 274 1.26 10.73 -21.49
CA CYS A 274 2.24 9.85 -20.87
C CYS A 274 2.87 8.93 -21.91
N TYR A 275 4.14 8.58 -21.74
CA TYR A 275 4.82 7.62 -22.60
C TYR A 275 4.87 6.22 -21.96
N PRO A 276 4.80 5.16 -22.77
CA PRO A 276 4.88 3.79 -22.26
C PRO A 276 6.31 3.37 -21.94
N ILE A 277 6.47 2.53 -20.92
CA ILE A 277 7.69 1.73 -20.71
C ILE A 277 7.45 0.30 -21.19
N SER A 278 8.47 -0.28 -21.83
CA SER A 278 8.41 -1.67 -22.29
C SER A 278 8.39 -2.62 -21.09
N ALA A 279 7.41 -3.51 -21.03
CA ALA A 279 7.30 -4.47 -19.95
C ALA A 279 8.34 -5.59 -20.07
N ARG A 280 9.11 -5.78 -19.00
CA ARG A 280 10.07 -6.85 -18.81
C ARG A 280 9.64 -7.72 -17.63
N GLU A 281 9.90 -9.02 -17.71
CA GLU A 281 9.78 -9.91 -16.55
C GLU A 281 10.99 -9.67 -15.64
N ILE A 282 10.74 -9.35 -14.36
CA ILE A 282 11.79 -9.23 -13.35
C ILE A 282 12.63 -10.51 -13.30
N THR A 283 13.92 -10.38 -13.07
CA THR A 283 14.80 -11.54 -12.91
C THR A 283 14.68 -12.15 -11.52
N LYS A 284 15.09 -13.41 -11.39
CA LYS A 284 15.13 -14.11 -10.10
C LYS A 284 16.10 -13.44 -9.13
N GLU A 285 17.23 -12.96 -9.64
CA GLU A 285 18.27 -12.27 -8.88
C GLU A 285 17.76 -10.94 -8.31
N GLU A 286 16.98 -10.19 -9.08
CA GLU A 286 16.33 -8.97 -8.61
C GLU A 286 15.28 -9.27 -7.52
N LEU A 287 14.46 -10.31 -7.69
CA LEU A 287 13.48 -10.72 -6.68
C LEU A 287 14.13 -11.21 -5.38
N GLN A 288 15.28 -11.88 -5.45
CA GLN A 288 16.02 -12.36 -4.28
C GLN A 288 16.57 -11.24 -3.39
N MET A 289 16.59 -9.99 -3.88
CA MET A 289 16.92 -8.85 -3.04
C MET A 289 15.82 -8.59 -1.98
N VAL A 290 14.59 -9.03 -2.23
CA VAL A 290 13.42 -8.84 -1.35
C VAL A 290 12.95 -10.16 -0.74
N HIS A 291 12.76 -11.17 -1.57
CA HIS A 291 12.10 -12.42 -1.20
C HIS A 291 13.08 -13.58 -1.02
N SER A 292 12.68 -14.56 -0.20
CA SER A 292 13.40 -15.81 -0.10
C SER A 292 13.34 -16.59 -1.42
N LEU A 293 14.35 -17.42 -1.66
CA LEU A 293 14.38 -18.32 -2.81
C LEU A 293 13.15 -19.25 -2.84
N GLU A 294 12.75 -19.76 -1.66
CA GLU A 294 11.59 -20.63 -1.49
C GLU A 294 10.29 -19.94 -1.91
N HIS A 295 10.09 -18.68 -1.53
CA HIS A 295 8.93 -17.90 -1.94
C HIS A 295 8.87 -17.76 -3.47
N ILE A 296 9.99 -17.37 -4.09
CA ILE A 296 10.06 -17.17 -5.54
C ILE A 296 9.74 -18.48 -6.26
N GLU A 297 10.35 -19.59 -5.85
CA GLU A 297 10.10 -20.90 -6.46
C GLU A 297 8.66 -21.37 -6.26
N THR A 298 8.05 -21.10 -5.10
CA THR A 298 6.64 -21.42 -4.85
C THR A 298 5.72 -20.66 -5.80
N VAL A 299 5.99 -19.37 -6.05
CA VAL A 299 5.22 -18.58 -7.02
C VAL A 299 5.44 -19.10 -8.44
N GLU A 300 6.68 -19.42 -8.83
CA GLU A 300 6.98 -19.96 -10.17
C GLU A 300 6.25 -21.28 -10.46
N LEU A 301 6.13 -22.16 -9.47
CA LEU A 301 5.43 -23.45 -9.62
C LEU A 301 3.96 -23.29 -10.03
N THR A 302 3.31 -22.16 -9.71
CA THR A 302 1.92 -21.90 -10.11
C THR A 302 1.74 -21.85 -11.62
N SER A 303 2.79 -21.57 -12.39
CA SER A 303 2.75 -21.58 -13.86
C SER A 303 2.47 -22.96 -14.47
N HIS A 304 2.62 -24.02 -13.68
CA HIS A 304 2.37 -25.40 -14.08
C HIS A 304 1.08 -25.97 -13.47
N ILE A 305 0.29 -25.14 -12.79
CA ILE A 305 -0.92 -25.53 -12.07
C ILE A 305 -2.09 -24.70 -12.61
N LEU A 306 -3.22 -25.37 -12.89
CA LEU A 306 -4.41 -24.70 -13.44
C LEU A 306 -4.99 -23.65 -12.47
N SER A 307 -5.09 -24.00 -11.19
CA SER A 307 -5.60 -23.17 -10.10
C SER A 307 -4.93 -23.57 -8.80
N SER A 308 -4.54 -22.60 -7.98
CA SER A 308 -3.90 -22.78 -6.68
C SER A 308 -4.21 -21.60 -5.77
N TYR A 309 -4.01 -21.78 -4.46
CA TYR A 309 -4.19 -20.74 -3.45
C TYR A 309 -3.00 -20.79 -2.48
N PHE A 310 -2.38 -19.64 -2.23
CA PHE A 310 -1.37 -19.49 -1.18
C PHE A 310 -2.03 -19.33 0.19
N THR A 311 -3.15 -18.62 0.21
CA THR A 311 -4.06 -18.41 1.34
C THR A 311 -5.49 -18.43 0.80
N PRO A 312 -6.54 -18.53 1.64
CA PRO A 312 -7.94 -18.61 1.17
C PRO A 312 -8.37 -17.48 0.21
N ASP A 313 -7.70 -16.33 0.31
CA ASP A 313 -7.95 -15.11 -0.45
C ASP A 313 -6.92 -14.84 -1.57
N THR A 314 -5.79 -15.56 -1.62
CA THR A 314 -4.69 -15.26 -2.57
C THR A 314 -4.55 -16.39 -3.57
N TYR A 315 -5.26 -16.23 -4.68
CA TYR A 315 -5.34 -17.21 -5.75
C TYR A 315 -4.18 -17.11 -6.75
N ALA A 316 -3.95 -18.17 -7.50
CA ALA A 316 -3.12 -18.15 -8.69
C ALA A 316 -3.58 -19.16 -9.75
N ASN A 317 -3.39 -18.79 -11.02
CA ASN A 317 -3.55 -19.64 -12.19
C ASN A 317 -2.22 -19.76 -12.94
N GLU A 318 -2.22 -20.47 -14.07
CA GLU A 318 -1.01 -20.71 -14.89
C GLU A 318 -0.32 -19.43 -15.41
N HIS A 319 -1.00 -18.28 -15.38
CA HIS A 319 -0.46 -16.99 -15.82
C HIS A 319 0.00 -16.09 -14.67
N SER A 320 -0.32 -16.43 -13.42
CA SER A 320 -0.05 -15.61 -12.23
C SER A 320 1.42 -15.31 -12.03
N ALA A 321 2.29 -16.32 -12.10
CA ALA A 321 3.74 -16.13 -11.92
C ALA A 321 4.29 -15.11 -12.93
N ARG A 322 3.86 -15.21 -14.19
CA ARG A 322 4.25 -14.27 -15.23
C ARG A 322 3.72 -12.87 -14.99
N ALA A 323 2.44 -12.75 -14.61
CA ALA A 323 1.84 -11.46 -14.28
C ALA A 323 2.58 -10.77 -13.12
N ALA A 324 2.89 -11.51 -12.05
CA ALA A 324 3.66 -11.02 -10.91
C ALA A 324 5.08 -10.56 -11.32
N ARG A 325 5.76 -11.32 -12.18
CA ARG A 325 7.07 -10.90 -12.71
C ARG A 325 7.01 -9.65 -13.58
N LEU A 326 5.96 -9.49 -14.38
CA LEU A 326 5.75 -8.28 -15.20
C LEU A 326 5.44 -7.06 -14.32
N ALA A 327 4.61 -7.24 -13.29
CA ALA A 327 4.30 -6.19 -12.33
C ALA A 327 5.56 -5.68 -11.63
N ALA A 328 6.35 -6.60 -11.06
CA ALA A 328 7.61 -6.27 -10.39
C ALA A 328 8.65 -5.68 -11.37
N GLY A 329 8.73 -6.20 -12.60
CA GLY A 329 9.66 -5.73 -13.61
C GLY A 329 9.36 -4.31 -14.09
N LEU A 330 8.08 -3.99 -14.34
CA LEU A 330 7.65 -2.63 -14.65
C LEU A 330 7.98 -1.66 -13.51
N CYS A 331 7.81 -2.08 -12.25
CA CYS A 331 8.13 -1.25 -11.09
C CYS A 331 9.64 -1.01 -10.95
N ALA A 332 10.47 -2.04 -11.15
CA ALA A 332 11.93 -1.91 -11.12
C ALA A 332 12.47 -1.02 -12.25
N ASP A 333 11.95 -1.20 -13.47
CA ASP A 333 12.38 -0.41 -14.63
C ASP A 333 11.93 1.05 -14.49
N LEU A 334 10.68 1.32 -14.06
CA LEU A 334 10.22 2.68 -13.76
C LEU A 334 11.07 3.34 -12.67
N ALA A 335 11.40 2.63 -11.59
CA ALA A 335 12.25 3.17 -10.53
C ALA A 335 13.63 3.58 -11.06
N THR A 336 14.24 2.72 -11.88
CA THR A 336 15.55 2.97 -12.51
C THR A 336 15.51 4.15 -13.47
N GLU A 337 14.49 4.23 -14.33
CA GLU A 337 14.31 5.31 -15.32
C GLU A 337 14.08 6.67 -14.64
N ILE A 338 13.25 6.71 -13.59
CA ILE A 338 13.00 7.94 -12.84
C ILE A 338 14.25 8.36 -12.06
N PHE A 339 14.90 7.43 -11.36
CA PHE A 339 16.06 7.78 -10.54
C PHE A 339 17.23 8.31 -11.38
N SER A 340 17.46 7.68 -12.54
CA SER A 340 18.49 8.09 -13.52
C SER A 340 18.15 9.36 -14.31
N GLY A 341 16.94 9.90 -14.16
CA GLY A 341 16.48 11.12 -14.82
C GLY A 341 16.04 10.95 -16.28
N ARG A 342 15.85 9.70 -16.74
CA ARG A 342 15.26 9.41 -18.05
C ARG A 342 13.74 9.62 -18.04
N ALA A 343 13.11 9.46 -16.88
CA ALA A 343 11.74 9.89 -16.59
C ALA A 343 11.75 10.95 -15.47
N LYS A 344 10.77 11.86 -15.48
CA LYS A 344 10.57 12.78 -14.34
C LYS A 344 9.94 12.08 -13.16
N ASN A 345 8.90 11.31 -13.45
CA ASN A 345 8.06 10.55 -12.53
C ASN A 345 7.32 9.47 -13.33
N GLY A 346 6.57 8.60 -12.66
CA GLY A 346 5.80 7.58 -13.36
C GLY A 346 4.73 6.89 -12.53
N PHE A 347 3.88 6.15 -13.24
CA PHE A 347 2.79 5.36 -12.69
C PHE A 347 2.87 3.91 -13.20
N ALA A 348 3.01 2.95 -12.29
CA ALA A 348 2.94 1.53 -12.59
C ALA A 348 1.50 1.03 -12.46
N LEU A 349 0.82 0.85 -13.60
CA LEU A 349 -0.52 0.30 -13.69
C LEU A 349 -0.43 -1.23 -13.75
N VAL A 350 -0.18 -1.84 -12.59
CA VAL A 350 0.24 -3.24 -12.47
C VAL A 350 -0.75 -4.10 -11.70
N ARG A 351 -0.70 -5.42 -11.93
CA ARG A 351 -1.33 -6.44 -11.08
C ARG A 351 -0.61 -7.80 -11.20
N PRO A 352 -0.63 -8.67 -10.19
CA PRO A 352 -1.24 -8.49 -8.84
C PRO A 352 -0.61 -7.36 -8.00
N PRO A 353 -1.29 -6.88 -6.94
CA PRO A 353 -0.70 -5.94 -5.97
C PRO A 353 0.49 -6.58 -5.22
N GLY A 354 1.16 -5.82 -4.35
CA GLY A 354 2.41 -6.25 -3.71
C GLY A 354 2.56 -6.02 -2.22
N HIS A 355 1.95 -4.99 -1.63
CA HIS A 355 2.33 -4.54 -0.28
C HIS A 355 2.08 -5.54 0.88
N HIS A 356 1.24 -6.57 0.68
CA HIS A 356 1.05 -7.66 1.65
C HIS A 356 2.04 -8.81 1.49
N ALA A 357 2.75 -8.91 0.36
CA ALA A 357 3.74 -9.97 0.15
C ALA A 357 4.97 -9.70 1.01
N GLY A 358 5.25 -10.63 1.93
CA GLY A 358 6.39 -10.58 2.85
C GLY A 358 7.66 -11.18 2.25
N VAL A 359 8.69 -11.40 3.08
CA VAL A 359 9.94 -12.02 2.62
C VAL A 359 9.69 -13.46 2.15
N ARG A 360 8.76 -14.17 2.80
CA ARG A 360 8.52 -15.61 2.56
C ARG A 360 7.13 -15.95 2.05
N GLN A 361 6.16 -15.06 2.13
CA GLN A 361 4.74 -15.40 1.96
C GLN A 361 4.03 -14.48 0.96
N ALA A 362 3.27 -15.11 0.06
CA ALA A 362 2.21 -14.45 -0.72
C ALA A 362 0.90 -14.51 0.09
N MET A 363 0.22 -13.38 0.23
CA MET A 363 -1.03 -13.23 0.98
C MET A 363 -1.71 -11.90 0.59
N GLY A 364 -2.98 -11.71 0.99
CA GLY A 364 -3.69 -10.45 0.77
C GLY A 364 -3.70 -10.03 -0.71
N PHE A 365 -3.94 -10.99 -1.60
CA PHE A 365 -3.92 -10.82 -3.06
C PHE A 365 -2.52 -10.58 -3.67
N CYS A 366 -1.49 -10.44 -2.85
CA CYS A 366 -0.15 -10.05 -3.27
C CYS A 366 0.75 -11.27 -3.48
N LEU A 367 1.42 -11.34 -4.64
CA LEU A 367 2.36 -12.41 -4.96
C LEU A 367 3.82 -12.00 -4.70
N HIS A 368 4.25 -10.86 -5.25
CA HIS A 368 5.57 -10.28 -5.00
C HIS A 368 5.41 -8.82 -4.57
N ASN A 369 6.33 -8.31 -3.74
CA ASN A 369 6.24 -6.96 -3.21
C ASN A 369 6.82 -5.94 -4.20
N ASN A 370 5.96 -5.41 -5.06
CA ASN A 370 6.32 -4.48 -6.12
C ASN A 370 7.02 -3.20 -5.60
N ALA A 371 6.53 -2.64 -4.49
CA ALA A 371 7.08 -1.43 -3.89
C ALA A 371 8.47 -1.67 -3.27
N ALA A 372 8.66 -2.80 -2.59
CA ALA A 372 9.96 -3.18 -2.07
C ALA A 372 10.98 -3.45 -3.19
N VAL A 373 10.56 -4.13 -4.27
CA VAL A 373 11.40 -4.35 -5.46
C VAL A 373 11.81 -3.01 -6.08
N ALA A 374 10.88 -2.07 -6.23
CA ALA A 374 11.17 -0.73 -6.75
C ALA A 374 12.14 0.05 -5.86
N ALA A 375 11.99 -0.05 -4.52
CA ALA A 375 12.89 0.61 -3.59
C ALA A 375 14.34 0.09 -3.73
N LEU A 376 14.51 -1.24 -3.80
CA LEU A 376 15.84 -1.83 -3.99
C LEU A 376 16.40 -1.55 -5.38
N ALA A 377 15.59 -1.53 -6.44
CA ALA A 377 16.02 -1.11 -7.77
C ALA A 377 16.52 0.34 -7.77
N ALA A 378 15.82 1.25 -7.09
CA ALA A 378 16.27 2.63 -6.91
C ALA A 378 17.61 2.70 -6.13
N GLN A 379 17.79 1.87 -5.10
CA GLN A 379 19.05 1.79 -4.36
C GLN A 379 20.22 1.29 -5.22
N VAL A 380 19.99 0.25 -6.02
CA VAL A 380 20.96 -0.24 -7.01
C VAL A 380 21.33 0.86 -8.02
N ALA A 381 20.35 1.68 -8.42
CA ALA A 381 20.57 2.81 -9.30
C ALA A 381 21.30 3.99 -8.61
N GLY A 382 21.42 3.98 -7.28
CA GLY A 382 22.22 4.94 -6.49
C GLY A 382 21.46 5.72 -5.42
N ALA A 383 20.17 5.46 -5.20
CA ALA A 383 19.41 6.09 -4.12
C ALA A 383 19.94 5.61 -2.76
N LYS A 384 20.23 6.52 -1.83
CA LYS A 384 20.69 6.16 -0.48
C LYS A 384 19.52 6.12 0.50
N LYS A 385 18.52 6.97 0.29
CA LYS A 385 17.31 7.07 1.10
C LYS A 385 16.08 6.99 0.23
N VAL A 386 15.24 5.99 0.46
CA VAL A 386 13.98 5.79 -0.25
C VAL A 386 12.82 5.98 0.72
N LEU A 387 11.85 6.81 0.36
CA LEU A 387 10.59 6.94 1.09
C LEU A 387 9.51 6.10 0.39
N ILE A 388 8.82 5.25 1.14
CA ILE A 388 7.59 4.59 0.69
C ILE A 388 6.44 5.17 1.52
N VAL A 389 5.48 5.80 0.84
CA VAL A 389 4.20 6.21 1.44
C VAL A 389 3.13 5.27 0.95
N ASP A 390 2.55 4.50 1.85
CA ASP A 390 1.44 3.59 1.58
C ASP A 390 0.13 4.21 2.06
N TRP A 391 -0.77 4.50 1.13
CA TRP A 391 -2.10 5.03 1.43
C TRP A 391 -3.22 4.04 1.12
N ASP A 392 -2.88 2.79 0.78
CA ASP A 392 -3.86 1.72 0.73
C ASP A 392 -4.60 1.64 2.07
N VAL A 393 -5.89 1.33 2.04
CA VAL A 393 -6.68 1.29 3.28
C VAL A 393 -6.21 0.19 4.23
N HIS A 394 -5.50 -0.81 3.73
CA HIS A 394 -4.91 -1.89 4.50
C HIS A 394 -3.43 -1.59 4.83
N HIS A 395 -3.00 -2.04 6.00
CA HIS A 395 -1.57 -1.98 6.33
C HIS A 395 -0.77 -2.91 5.41
N GLY A 396 0.21 -2.37 4.68
CA GLY A 396 1.20 -3.13 3.91
C GLY A 396 2.17 -3.91 4.80
N ASN A 397 1.68 -4.94 5.49
CA ASN A 397 2.44 -5.73 6.45
C ASN A 397 3.69 -6.40 5.84
N GLY A 398 3.63 -6.78 4.57
CA GLY A 398 4.78 -7.34 3.86
C GLY A 398 5.88 -6.29 3.66
N THR A 399 5.49 -5.08 3.24
CA THR A 399 6.43 -3.95 3.09
C THR A 399 7.08 -3.59 4.43
N GLN A 400 6.30 -3.54 5.52
CA GLN A 400 6.87 -3.33 6.85
C GLN A 400 7.84 -4.46 7.22
N GLU A 401 7.46 -5.74 7.08
CA GLU A 401 8.32 -6.88 7.39
C GLU A 401 9.69 -6.79 6.68
N ILE A 402 9.68 -6.44 5.39
CA ILE A 402 10.90 -6.34 4.57
C ILE A 402 11.84 -5.23 5.07
N PHE A 403 11.29 -4.10 5.56
CA PHE A 403 12.08 -2.93 5.95
C PHE A 403 12.14 -2.67 7.45
N ASP A 404 11.60 -3.56 8.29
CA ASP A 404 11.46 -3.39 9.74
C ASP A 404 12.80 -3.08 10.44
N GLN A 405 13.91 -3.58 9.87
CA GLN A 405 15.27 -3.39 10.40
C GLN A 405 16.13 -2.45 9.53
N ASN A 406 15.52 -1.69 8.62
CA ASN A 406 16.22 -0.89 7.61
C ASN A 406 16.00 0.61 7.81
N LYS A 407 17.10 1.38 7.87
CA LYS A 407 17.07 2.86 7.97
C LYS A 407 17.22 3.60 6.66
N SER A 408 17.67 2.92 5.62
CA SER A 408 17.81 3.47 4.28
C SER A 408 16.47 3.55 3.54
N VAL A 409 15.45 2.87 4.06
CA VAL A 409 14.07 2.96 3.59
C VAL A 409 13.20 3.44 4.76
N LEU A 410 12.44 4.50 4.55
CA LEU A 410 11.41 4.98 5.48
C LEU A 410 10.06 4.54 4.93
N TYR A 411 9.31 3.77 5.72
CA TYR A 411 7.98 3.31 5.40
C TYR A 411 6.94 4.05 6.25
N ILE A 412 6.00 4.72 5.60
CA ILE A 412 4.89 5.42 6.25
C ILE A 412 3.58 4.85 5.70
N SER A 413 2.72 4.32 6.57
CA SER A 413 1.44 3.74 6.19
C SER A 413 0.28 4.44 6.87
N LEU A 414 -0.77 4.77 6.10
CA LEU A 414 -2.04 5.29 6.58
C LEU A 414 -3.12 4.27 6.27
N HIS A 415 -3.67 3.60 7.27
CA HIS A 415 -4.54 2.46 7.06
C HIS A 415 -5.64 2.38 8.13
N ARG A 416 -6.77 1.77 7.77
CA ARG A 416 -7.82 1.44 8.75
C ARG A 416 -7.33 0.29 9.63
N HIS A 417 -7.50 0.43 10.94
CA HIS A 417 -6.94 -0.52 11.91
C HIS A 417 -7.97 -0.98 12.94
N GLU A 418 -8.75 -0.05 13.49
CA GLU A 418 -9.79 -0.33 14.50
C GLU A 418 -9.31 -1.18 15.70
N GLY A 419 -8.07 -0.95 16.12
CA GLY A 419 -7.42 -1.71 17.19
C GLY A 419 -7.13 -3.17 16.80
N GLY A 420 -6.71 -3.39 15.55
CA GLY A 420 -6.35 -4.71 15.02
C GLY A 420 -7.51 -5.54 14.49
N LYS A 421 -8.73 -4.97 14.43
CA LYS A 421 -9.94 -5.66 13.94
C LYS A 421 -10.12 -5.58 12.43
N PHE A 422 -9.47 -4.61 11.79
CA PHE A 422 -9.46 -4.48 10.33
C PHE A 422 -8.27 -5.24 9.74
N TYR A 423 -8.47 -5.90 8.59
CA TYR A 423 -7.43 -6.68 7.94
C TYR A 423 -6.19 -5.81 7.63
N PRO A 424 -4.96 -6.29 7.81
CA PRO A 424 -4.56 -7.62 8.29
C PRO A 424 -4.37 -7.71 9.83
N GLY A 425 -4.78 -6.70 10.59
CA GLY A 425 -4.67 -6.64 12.06
C GLY A 425 -3.34 -6.10 12.59
N THR A 426 -2.30 -6.03 11.76
CA THR A 426 -0.99 -5.43 12.08
C THR A 426 -0.98 -3.91 11.85
N GLY A 427 0.15 -3.23 12.11
CA GLY A 427 0.32 -1.81 11.83
C GLY A 427 -0.12 -0.91 12.97
N ALA A 428 -0.06 -1.38 14.22
CA ALA A 428 -0.35 -0.53 15.36
C ALA A 428 0.64 0.66 15.44
N ALA A 429 0.24 1.78 16.03
CA ALA A 429 1.08 2.99 16.13
C ALA A 429 2.41 2.77 16.88
N LEU A 430 2.48 1.73 17.72
CA LEU A 430 3.67 1.32 18.48
C LEU A 430 4.64 0.42 17.69
N GLU A 431 4.23 -0.11 16.53
CA GLU A 431 5.09 -0.86 15.63
C GLU A 431 5.94 0.14 14.82
N VAL A 432 7.14 0.44 15.29
CA VAL A 432 7.97 1.56 14.78
C VAL A 432 9.23 1.12 14.05
N GLY A 433 9.39 -0.16 13.75
CA GLY A 433 10.67 -0.76 13.34
C GLY A 433 11.42 -1.38 14.52
N THR A 434 12.44 -2.18 14.23
CA THR A 434 13.21 -2.93 15.23
C THR A 434 14.71 -2.93 14.94
N MET A 435 15.49 -3.53 15.83
CA MET A 435 16.93 -3.78 15.65
C MET A 435 17.73 -2.51 15.31
N GLY A 436 17.39 -1.41 15.99
CA GLY A 436 18.05 -0.13 15.80
C GLY A 436 17.37 0.76 14.76
N ALA A 437 16.46 0.25 13.93
CA ALA A 437 15.69 1.01 12.92
C ALA A 437 14.38 1.61 13.46
N GLU A 438 14.23 1.71 14.79
CA GLU A 438 13.05 2.32 15.40
C GLU A 438 12.86 3.77 14.90
N GLY A 439 11.62 4.11 14.54
CA GLY A 439 11.21 5.36 13.91
C GLY A 439 11.13 5.33 12.38
N TYR A 440 11.65 4.29 11.71
CA TYR A 440 11.64 4.18 10.24
C TYR A 440 10.44 3.39 9.68
N CYS A 441 9.61 2.82 10.55
CA CYS A 441 8.23 2.47 10.23
C CYS A 441 7.30 3.43 10.98
N VAL A 442 6.41 4.10 10.24
CA VAL A 442 5.47 5.09 10.78
C VAL A 442 4.07 4.68 10.41
N ASN A 443 3.37 4.08 11.37
CA ASN A 443 1.98 3.65 11.21
C ASN A 443 1.02 4.75 11.68
N ILE A 444 0.03 5.06 10.85
CA ILE A 444 -1.09 5.97 11.15
C ILE A 444 -2.38 5.15 11.12
N PRO A 445 -2.73 4.48 12.23
CA PRO A 445 -3.86 3.55 12.29
C PRO A 445 -5.18 4.30 12.55
N TRP A 446 -6.05 4.34 11.54
CA TRP A 446 -7.38 4.91 11.71
C TRP A 446 -8.23 4.03 12.64
N SER A 447 -8.88 4.69 13.60
CA SER A 447 -9.69 4.02 14.64
C SER A 447 -11.10 3.65 14.18
N CYS A 448 -11.53 4.12 13.01
CA CYS A 448 -12.85 3.84 12.44
C CYS A 448 -12.82 3.88 10.90
N GLY A 449 -13.88 3.36 10.26
CA GLY A 449 -14.20 3.62 8.85
C GLY A 449 -14.67 5.06 8.58
N GLY A 450 -15.04 5.35 7.34
CA GLY A 450 -15.57 6.66 6.93
C GLY A 450 -14.54 7.81 6.91
N VAL A 451 -13.25 7.50 7.07
CA VAL A 451 -12.15 8.47 7.02
C VAL A 451 -12.09 9.12 5.64
N GLY A 452 -12.08 10.45 5.58
CA GLY A 452 -12.14 11.21 4.33
C GLY A 452 -10.95 12.14 4.12
N ASP A 453 -11.04 12.98 3.09
CA ASP A 453 -9.96 13.86 2.64
C ASP A 453 -9.32 14.67 3.76
N ASN A 454 -10.12 15.30 4.63
CA ASN A 454 -9.59 16.17 5.67
C ASN A 454 -8.67 15.44 6.66
N ASP A 455 -9.00 14.19 7.03
CA ASP A 455 -8.19 13.40 7.95
C ASP A 455 -6.85 13.01 7.32
N TYR A 456 -6.88 12.59 6.06
CA TYR A 456 -5.67 12.27 5.30
C TYR A 456 -4.78 13.50 5.11
N ILE A 457 -5.33 14.63 4.66
CA ILE A 457 -4.55 15.87 4.48
C ILE A 457 -3.99 16.36 5.81
N PHE A 458 -4.76 16.26 6.90
CA PHE A 458 -4.28 16.60 8.23
C PHE A 458 -3.10 15.73 8.67
N ALA A 459 -3.19 14.41 8.52
CA ALA A 459 -2.07 13.50 8.80
C ALA A 459 -0.85 13.79 7.92
N PHE A 460 -1.06 14.14 6.64
CA PHE A 460 0.02 14.54 5.75
C PHE A 460 0.74 15.80 6.24
N GLN A 461 0.00 16.83 6.63
CA GLN A 461 0.56 18.11 7.10
C GLN A 461 1.31 18.00 8.44
N HIS A 462 0.80 17.16 9.34
CA HIS A 462 1.29 17.08 10.71
C HIS A 462 2.29 15.94 10.96
N ILE A 463 2.26 14.86 10.17
CA ILE A 463 3.07 13.66 10.39
C ILE A 463 3.90 13.33 9.15
N VAL A 464 3.25 13.03 8.02
CA VAL A 464 3.94 12.47 6.83
C VAL A 464 4.98 13.45 6.29
N LEU A 465 4.58 14.69 5.97
CA LEU A 465 5.50 15.67 5.37
C LEU A 465 6.62 16.11 6.32
N PRO A 466 6.37 16.39 7.62
CA PRO A 466 7.46 16.72 8.54
C PRO A 466 8.52 15.61 8.62
N ILE A 467 8.10 14.36 8.80
CA ILE A 467 9.02 13.21 8.86
C ILE A 467 9.74 13.05 7.52
N ALA A 468 9.00 13.05 6.41
CA ALA A 468 9.59 12.91 5.07
C ALA A 468 10.59 14.03 4.73
N SER A 469 10.32 15.26 5.18
CA SER A 469 11.22 16.39 4.97
C SER A 469 12.51 16.26 5.78
N GLU A 470 12.42 15.80 7.03
CA GLU A 470 13.60 15.51 7.87
C GLU A 470 14.40 14.32 7.32
N PHE A 471 13.70 13.26 6.88
CA PHE A 471 14.31 12.11 6.23
C PHE A 471 14.99 12.47 4.91
N ALA A 472 14.50 13.48 4.19
CA ALA A 472 15.07 14.00 2.94
C ALA A 472 15.40 12.89 1.92
N PRO A 473 14.38 12.18 1.38
CA PRO A 473 14.57 11.06 0.46
C PRO A 473 15.20 11.48 -0.87
N ASP A 474 15.96 10.56 -1.47
CA ASP A 474 16.49 10.67 -2.83
C ASP A 474 15.47 10.19 -3.88
N PHE A 475 14.53 9.35 -3.45
CA PHE A 475 13.49 8.73 -4.26
C PHE A 475 12.23 8.48 -3.42
N THR A 476 11.06 8.78 -3.98
CA THR A 476 9.77 8.53 -3.31
C THR A 476 8.94 7.54 -4.11
N ILE A 477 8.40 6.55 -3.42
CA ILE A 477 7.44 5.56 -3.92
C ILE A 477 6.12 5.79 -3.19
N ILE A 478 5.01 5.71 -3.94
CA ILE A 478 3.67 5.65 -3.37
C ILE A 478 3.10 4.27 -3.66
N SER A 479 2.85 3.49 -2.62
CA SER A 479 1.97 2.31 -2.68
C SER A 479 0.53 2.83 -2.71
N ALA A 480 -0.02 2.89 -3.91
CA ALA A 480 -1.24 3.61 -4.22
C ALA A 480 -2.45 2.68 -4.32
N GLY A 481 -2.94 2.24 -3.16
CA GLY A 481 -4.25 1.63 -3.04
C GLY A 481 -5.37 2.67 -3.18
N PHE A 482 -6.42 2.34 -3.91
CA PHE A 482 -7.58 3.21 -4.07
C PHE A 482 -8.83 2.66 -3.38
N ASP A 483 -8.65 1.82 -2.36
CA ASP A 483 -9.71 1.24 -1.52
C ASP A 483 -10.06 2.08 -0.29
N ALA A 484 -9.27 3.09 0.06
CA ALA A 484 -9.73 4.14 0.96
C ALA A 484 -10.72 5.11 0.29
N ALA A 485 -10.97 4.94 -1.02
CA ALA A 485 -11.81 5.82 -1.80
C ALA A 485 -13.29 5.66 -1.45
N ARG A 486 -14.04 6.77 -1.59
CA ARG A 486 -15.50 6.77 -1.51
C ARG A 486 -16.09 5.67 -2.40
N GLY A 487 -16.93 4.83 -1.80
CA GLY A 487 -17.67 3.77 -2.49
C GLY A 487 -16.90 2.47 -2.69
N ASP A 488 -15.67 2.36 -2.19
CA ASP A 488 -14.97 1.09 -2.15
C ASP A 488 -15.65 0.11 -1.17
N PRO A 489 -15.92 -1.14 -1.59
CA PRO A 489 -16.64 -2.11 -0.76
C PRO A 489 -15.80 -2.69 0.39
N LEU A 490 -14.46 -2.63 0.32
CA LEU A 490 -13.57 -3.24 1.31
C LEU A 490 -13.14 -2.19 2.35
N GLY A 491 -12.72 -1.00 1.93
CA GLY A 491 -12.24 0.02 2.85
C GLY A 491 -13.35 0.74 3.62
N CYS A 492 -14.48 1.01 2.97
CA CYS A 492 -15.59 1.81 3.51
C CYS A 492 -15.15 3.19 4.08
N CYS A 493 -14.14 3.80 3.46
CA CYS A 493 -13.68 5.16 3.72
C CYS A 493 -14.30 6.15 2.71
N ASP A 494 -13.96 7.43 2.82
CA ASP A 494 -14.56 8.52 2.02
C ASP A 494 -13.52 9.43 1.34
N VAL A 495 -12.33 8.92 1.04
CA VAL A 495 -11.32 9.68 0.30
C VAL A 495 -11.80 9.91 -1.14
N THR A 496 -11.70 11.14 -1.62
CA THR A 496 -12.12 11.51 -2.96
C THR A 496 -10.92 11.58 -3.92
N PRO A 497 -11.16 11.60 -5.25
CA PRO A 497 -10.09 11.86 -6.22
C PRO A 497 -9.35 13.19 -5.96
N ALA A 498 -10.01 14.18 -5.35
CA ALA A 498 -9.37 15.43 -4.97
C ALA A 498 -8.38 15.24 -3.80
N GLY A 499 -8.73 14.40 -2.81
CA GLY A 499 -7.83 14.01 -1.73
C GLY A 499 -6.56 13.32 -2.26
N TYR A 500 -6.72 12.32 -3.15
CA TYR A 500 -5.56 11.65 -3.77
C TYR A 500 -4.69 12.58 -4.60
N ALA A 501 -5.29 13.47 -5.39
CA ALA A 501 -4.54 14.49 -6.13
C ALA A 501 -3.75 15.41 -5.19
N GLN A 502 -4.36 15.84 -4.09
CA GLN A 502 -3.72 16.70 -3.11
C GLN A 502 -2.57 16.00 -2.38
N MET A 503 -2.77 14.75 -1.91
CA MET A 503 -1.71 13.95 -1.31
C MET A 503 -0.52 13.75 -2.27
N THR A 504 -0.80 13.45 -3.55
CA THR A 504 0.23 13.35 -4.59
C THR A 504 1.00 14.66 -4.75
N HIS A 505 0.29 15.78 -4.81
CA HIS A 505 0.89 17.10 -4.98
C HIS A 505 1.81 17.47 -3.80
N MET A 506 1.38 17.15 -2.58
CA MET A 506 2.16 17.35 -1.36
C MET A 506 3.48 16.55 -1.37
N LEU A 507 3.44 15.31 -1.87
CA LEU A 507 4.65 14.48 -2.00
C LEU A 507 5.52 14.86 -3.21
N TYR A 508 4.95 15.51 -4.23
CA TYR A 508 5.68 15.93 -5.43
C TYR A 508 6.84 16.89 -5.13
N ALA A 509 6.71 17.69 -4.07
CA ALA A 509 7.76 18.61 -3.63
C ALA A 509 8.98 17.87 -3.03
N LEU A 510 8.82 16.60 -2.64
CA LEU A 510 9.89 15.76 -2.11
C LEU A 510 10.72 15.14 -3.25
N SER A 511 11.92 14.67 -2.94
CA SER A 511 12.80 13.94 -3.87
C SER A 511 13.03 14.66 -5.20
N THR A 512 12.94 16.00 -5.25
CA THR A 512 13.00 16.81 -6.48
C THR A 512 12.00 16.38 -7.58
N GLY A 513 10.85 15.84 -7.19
CA GLY A 513 9.82 15.34 -8.11
C GLY A 513 10.04 13.92 -8.63
N LYS A 514 11.08 13.21 -8.18
CA LYS A 514 11.34 11.80 -8.49
C LYS A 514 10.37 10.90 -7.73
N LEU A 515 9.20 10.75 -8.32
CA LEU A 515 8.05 10.07 -7.72
C LEU A 515 7.60 8.90 -8.58
N LEU A 516 7.54 7.71 -7.98
CA LEU A 516 6.94 6.52 -8.58
C LEU A 516 5.65 6.17 -7.84
N VAL A 517 4.55 6.09 -8.57
CA VAL A 517 3.25 5.64 -8.04
C VAL A 517 3.01 4.20 -8.51
N ILE A 518 2.69 3.29 -7.60
CA ILE A 518 2.46 1.87 -7.90
C ILE A 518 1.04 1.51 -7.46
N LEU A 519 0.22 0.99 -8.38
CA LEU A 519 -1.13 0.56 -8.03
C LEU A 519 -1.10 -0.65 -7.07
N GLU A 520 -1.81 -0.54 -5.94
CA GLU A 520 -2.04 -1.63 -4.97
C GLU A 520 -3.51 -2.09 -5.02
N GLY A 521 -4.30 -1.87 -3.96
CA GLY A 521 -5.73 -2.20 -3.86
C GLY A 521 -6.69 -1.22 -4.54
N GLY A 522 -7.97 -1.27 -4.15
CA GLY A 522 -9.08 -0.53 -4.76
C GLY A 522 -9.92 -1.37 -5.72
N TYR A 523 -11.21 -1.49 -5.42
CA TYR A 523 -12.07 -2.55 -5.96
C TYR A 523 -13.41 -2.05 -6.52
N ASN A 524 -13.72 -0.76 -6.30
CA ASN A 524 -14.75 -0.03 -7.04
C ASN A 524 -14.18 0.59 -8.33
N LEU A 525 -14.57 0.05 -9.50
CA LEU A 525 -13.98 0.42 -10.79
C LEU A 525 -14.09 1.92 -11.11
N ARG A 526 -15.19 2.57 -10.75
CA ARG A 526 -15.42 4.01 -10.94
C ARG A 526 -14.49 4.84 -10.03
N SER A 527 -14.41 4.48 -8.75
CA SER A 527 -13.58 5.18 -7.77
C SER A 527 -12.10 5.07 -8.14
N ILE A 528 -11.59 3.87 -8.42
CA ILE A 528 -10.17 3.69 -8.79
C ILE A 528 -9.83 4.41 -10.10
N SER A 529 -10.74 4.42 -11.09
CA SER A 529 -10.53 5.09 -12.37
C SER A 529 -10.39 6.60 -12.20
N SER A 530 -11.27 7.21 -11.41
CA SER A 530 -11.23 8.66 -11.14
C SER A 530 -10.03 9.06 -10.29
N SER A 531 -9.73 8.31 -9.23
CA SER A 531 -8.59 8.56 -8.36
C SER A 531 -7.25 8.41 -9.09
N ALA A 532 -7.04 7.33 -9.85
CA ALA A 532 -5.83 7.13 -10.64
C ALA A 532 -5.66 8.23 -11.71
N THR A 533 -6.76 8.61 -12.39
CA THR A 533 -6.74 9.72 -13.36
C THR A 533 -6.34 11.03 -12.70
N ALA A 534 -6.86 11.33 -11.50
CA ALA A 534 -6.52 12.55 -10.76
C ALA A 534 -5.05 12.57 -10.30
N VAL A 535 -4.53 11.44 -9.83
CA VAL A 535 -3.11 11.29 -9.47
C VAL A 535 -2.20 11.53 -10.68
N ILE A 536 -2.49 10.90 -11.83
CA ILE A 536 -1.65 11.04 -13.03
C ILE A 536 -1.69 12.48 -13.59
N LYS A 537 -2.82 13.17 -13.49
CA LYS A 537 -2.90 14.60 -13.83
C LYS A 537 -1.91 15.46 -13.02
N VAL A 538 -1.76 15.17 -11.73
CA VAL A 538 -0.76 15.84 -10.89
C VAL A 538 0.67 15.48 -11.31
N LEU A 539 0.93 14.22 -11.67
CA LEU A 539 2.25 13.82 -12.21
C LEU A 539 2.62 14.58 -13.49
N LEU A 540 1.61 14.83 -14.34
CA LEU A 540 1.68 15.65 -15.56
C LEU A 540 1.80 17.16 -15.29
N GLY A 541 1.75 17.59 -14.03
CA GLY A 541 1.95 18.99 -13.61
C GLY A 541 0.67 19.80 -13.44
N GLU A 542 -0.51 19.19 -13.47
CA GLU A 542 -1.76 19.88 -13.16
C GLU A 542 -1.86 20.15 -11.66
N SER A 543 -2.32 21.35 -11.28
CA SER A 543 -2.55 21.69 -9.87
C SER A 543 -3.83 21.03 -9.35
N PRO A 544 -3.82 20.48 -8.12
CA PRO A 544 -5.06 20.05 -7.48
C PRO A 544 -5.96 21.27 -7.28
N GLY A 545 -7.22 21.18 -7.69
CA GLY A 545 -8.18 22.29 -7.63
C GLY A 545 -8.75 22.58 -6.23
N CYS A 546 -8.29 21.89 -5.17
CA CYS A 546 -8.81 22.06 -3.82
C CYS A 546 -7.99 23.10 -3.04
N ASN A 547 -8.68 23.94 -2.27
CA ASN A 547 -8.03 24.89 -1.39
C ASN A 547 -7.75 24.23 -0.02
N LEU A 548 -6.50 24.31 0.45
CA LEU A 548 -6.02 23.76 1.71
C LEU A 548 -6.40 24.59 2.94
N ASP A 549 -6.96 25.79 2.76
CA ASP A 549 -7.05 26.80 3.82
C ASP A 549 -7.98 26.44 4.99
N ASN A 550 -8.77 25.35 4.92
CA ASN A 550 -9.70 24.94 5.98
C ASN A 550 -9.80 23.41 6.16
N VAL A 551 -8.67 22.72 6.36
CA VAL A 551 -8.68 21.29 6.72
C VAL A 551 -9.21 21.14 8.15
N LEU A 552 -10.46 20.71 8.29
CA LEU A 552 -11.05 20.36 9.58
C LEU A 552 -11.10 18.83 9.72
N PRO A 553 -10.13 18.20 10.39
CA PRO A 553 -10.13 16.75 10.61
C PRO A 553 -11.28 16.33 11.54
N SER A 554 -11.64 15.06 11.48
CA SER A 554 -12.55 14.42 12.42
C SER A 554 -11.92 14.30 13.81
N LYS A 555 -12.75 14.11 14.84
CA LYS A 555 -12.24 13.91 16.21
C LYS A 555 -11.36 12.67 16.32
N ALA A 556 -11.74 11.60 15.61
CA ALA A 556 -10.97 10.36 15.54
C ALA A 556 -9.62 10.59 14.85
N GLY A 557 -9.60 11.32 13.73
CA GLY A 557 -8.38 11.66 13.01
C GLY A 557 -7.38 12.46 13.84
N VAL A 558 -7.84 13.46 14.61
CA VAL A 558 -6.96 14.23 15.52
C VAL A 558 -6.41 13.34 16.64
N GLN A 559 -7.23 12.46 17.21
CA GLN A 559 -6.79 11.56 18.27
C GLN A 559 -5.71 10.58 17.77
N THR A 560 -5.92 9.96 16.61
CA THR A 560 -4.92 9.13 15.93
C THR A 560 -3.64 9.93 15.70
N ALA A 561 -3.73 11.15 15.18
CA ALA A 561 -2.55 11.96 14.91
C ALA A 561 -1.76 12.32 16.19
N LEU A 562 -2.45 12.67 17.28
CA LEU A 562 -1.81 12.95 18.57
C LEU A 562 -1.08 11.73 19.15
N GLU A 563 -1.69 10.54 19.02
CA GLU A 563 -1.06 9.28 19.43
C GLU A 563 0.23 9.02 18.65
N VAL A 564 0.17 9.09 17.32
CA VAL A 564 1.33 8.87 16.45
C VAL A 564 2.42 9.91 16.72
N LEU A 565 2.06 11.20 16.84
CA LEU A 565 3.02 12.26 17.16
C LEU A 565 3.74 12.00 18.49
N LYS A 566 3.01 11.57 19.52
CA LYS A 566 3.57 11.27 20.84
C LYS A 566 4.60 10.13 20.78
N ILE A 567 4.37 9.13 19.94
CA ILE A 567 5.29 8.00 19.75
C ILE A 567 6.48 8.44 18.90
N GLN A 568 6.22 9.05 17.75
CA GLN A 568 7.23 9.34 16.74
C GLN A 568 8.15 10.52 17.10
N MET A 569 7.74 11.43 17.99
CA MET A 569 8.62 12.51 18.46
C MET A 569 9.85 12.00 19.22
N ASN A 570 9.86 10.74 19.67
CA ASN A 570 11.05 10.10 20.26
C ASN A 570 12.15 9.83 19.22
N PHE A 571 11.78 9.74 17.93
CA PHE A 571 12.69 9.42 16.82
C PHE A 571 12.87 10.61 15.86
N TRP A 572 11.85 11.48 15.77
CA TRP A 572 11.80 12.63 14.88
C TRP A 572 11.58 13.92 15.69
N PRO A 573 12.65 14.58 16.15
CA PRO A 573 12.55 15.74 17.03
C PRO A 573 11.76 16.92 16.43
N THR A 574 11.69 17.03 15.10
CA THR A 574 10.90 18.07 14.41
C THR A 574 9.40 18.01 14.70
N LEU A 575 8.90 16.89 15.24
CA LEU A 575 7.50 16.71 15.63
C LEU A 575 7.16 17.32 16.98
N GLY A 576 8.14 17.60 17.85
CA GLY A 576 7.89 18.01 19.24
C GLY A 576 7.10 19.31 19.38
N SER A 577 7.40 20.33 18.56
CA SER A 577 6.63 21.58 18.55
C SER A 577 5.21 21.37 18.03
N ARG A 578 5.05 20.59 16.95
CA ARG A 578 3.75 20.27 16.35
C ARG A 578 2.85 19.51 17.32
N PHE A 579 3.42 18.57 18.07
CA PHE A 579 2.70 17.84 19.11
C PHE A 579 2.19 18.80 20.19
N SER A 580 3.06 19.70 20.68
CA SER A 580 2.70 20.66 21.72
C SER A 580 1.60 21.62 21.27
N ASP A 581 1.72 22.16 20.05
CA ASP A 581 0.73 23.06 19.46
C ASP A 581 -0.62 22.37 19.28
N LEU A 582 -0.61 21.16 18.70
CA LEU A 582 -1.84 20.41 18.45
C LEU A 582 -2.50 19.95 19.75
N GLN A 583 -1.72 19.51 20.74
CA GLN A 583 -2.23 19.10 22.05
C GLN A 583 -2.91 20.28 22.78
N ALA A 584 -2.33 21.48 22.70
CA ALA A 584 -2.93 22.69 23.27
C ALA A 584 -4.25 23.05 22.58
N GLN A 585 -4.28 23.05 21.25
CA GLN A 585 -5.49 23.32 20.46
C GLN A 585 -6.60 22.31 20.75
N TRP A 586 -6.25 21.02 20.82
CA TRP A 586 -7.19 19.95 21.13
C TRP A 586 -7.75 20.04 22.54
N GLY A 587 -6.90 20.32 23.54
CA GLY A 587 -7.33 20.55 24.92
C GLY A 587 -8.37 21.66 25.02
N MET A 588 -8.18 22.77 24.30
CA MET A 588 -9.15 23.86 24.24
C MET A 588 -10.46 23.44 23.56
N TYR A 589 -10.40 22.66 22.48
CA TYR A 589 -11.58 22.15 21.78
C TYR A 589 -12.42 21.21 22.66
N CYS A 590 -11.78 20.29 23.38
CA CYS A 590 -12.46 19.42 24.35
C CYS A 590 -13.11 20.20 25.50
N LEU A 591 -12.47 21.27 25.99
CA LEU A 591 -13.03 22.11 27.06
C LEU A 591 -14.25 22.92 26.58
N LYS A 592 -14.22 23.47 25.36
CA LYS A 592 -15.36 24.21 24.77
C LYS A 592 -16.59 23.32 24.56
N ASN A 593 -16.40 22.11 24.03
CA ASN A 593 -17.50 21.16 23.85
C ASN A 593 -18.09 20.71 25.18
N LYS A 594 -17.26 20.51 26.23
CA LYS A 594 -17.78 20.24 27.58
C LYS A 594 -18.63 21.39 28.13
N SER A 595 -18.25 22.65 27.85
CA SER A 595 -19.06 23.81 28.27
C SER A 595 -20.37 23.97 27.48
N GLU A 596 -20.39 23.56 26.20
CA GLU A 596 -21.60 23.54 25.38
C GLU A 596 -22.56 22.40 25.79
N ASP A 597 -22.05 21.20 26.08
CA ASP A 597 -22.86 20.08 26.60
C ASP A 597 -23.43 20.40 28.00
N LEU A 598 -22.67 21.08 28.87
CA LEU A 598 -23.17 21.55 30.17
C LEU A 598 -24.22 22.67 30.06
N SER A 599 -24.20 23.44 28.97
CA SER A 599 -25.18 24.51 28.71
C SER A 599 -26.52 24.00 28.15
N LEU A 600 -26.55 22.77 27.62
CA LEU A 600 -27.75 22.09 27.13
C LEU A 600 -28.46 21.23 28.21
N SER A 601 -27.87 21.10 29.39
CA SER A 601 -28.42 20.33 30.53
C SER A 601 -29.03 21.20 31.64
N ILE A 602 -29.52 22.41 31.34
CA ILE A 602 -30.32 23.19 32.29
C ILE A 602 -31.79 22.71 32.20
N PRO A 603 -32.38 22.13 33.25
CA PRO A 603 -33.80 21.82 33.26
C PRO A 603 -34.59 23.14 33.29
N LEU A 604 -35.44 23.36 32.29
CA LEU A 604 -36.50 24.36 32.36
C LEU A 604 -37.52 23.89 33.41
N ASN A 605 -37.31 24.28 34.67
CA ASN A 605 -38.35 24.35 35.69
C ASN A 605 -38.56 25.81 36.06
N ALA A 606 -39.63 26.39 35.52
CA ALA A 606 -40.36 27.53 36.07
C ALA A 606 -41.81 27.44 35.60
#